data_AF-A0A3D3P879-F1
#
_entry.id   AF-A0A3D3P879-F1
#
_cell.length_a   1.000
_cell.length_b   1.000
_cell.length_c   1.000
_cell.angle_alpha   90.00
_cell.angle_beta   90.00
_cell.angle_gamma   90.00
#
_symmetry.space_group_name_H-M   'P 1'
#
loop_
_entity.id
_entity.type
_entity.pdbx_description
1 polymer ?
#
loop_
_entity_poly.entity_id
_entity_poly.type
_entity_poly.pdbx_seq_one_letter_code
_entity_poly.pdbx_strand_id
1 'polypeptide(L)'
;MTKIGLVLSGGGARAIAHLGILDGLDQIGLKPNVISGVSAGAIIGALYSAKYSPKQILEMIKKHTSSSFALMVLSSGGLFTASGLKQILSSAIPANNFESLSIPLFVTATDIASGTSITYSKGPLHDVLIGSSSVPVLFTPQKYGKQYLVT
;
A
#
# COMPACT_ATOMS: atom_id res chain seq x y z
N MET A 1 9.51 -27.45 2.07
CA MET A 1 8.41 -26.58 1.62
C MET A 1 8.98 -25.47 0.77
N THR A 2 8.38 -25.18 -0.37
CA THR A 2 8.82 -24.11 -1.28
C THR A 2 8.52 -22.74 -0.65
N LYS A 3 9.51 -21.85 -0.61
CA LYS A 3 9.31 -20.46 -0.18
C LYS A 3 8.91 -19.61 -1.37
N ILE A 4 7.87 -18.79 -1.21
CA ILE A 4 7.29 -17.96 -2.27
C ILE A 4 7.35 -16.50 -1.84
N GLY A 5 7.95 -15.66 -2.68
CA GLY A 5 7.89 -14.21 -2.57
C GLY A 5 6.91 -13.64 -3.58
N LEU A 6 6.04 -12.72 -3.16
CA LEU A 6 5.10 -12.03 -4.02
C LEU A 6 5.49 -10.56 -4.16
N VAL A 7 5.56 -10.07 -5.40
CA VAL A 7 5.93 -8.68 -5.71
C VAL A 7 4.74 -7.95 -6.31
N LEU A 8 4.30 -6.87 -5.68
CA LEU A 8 3.14 -6.08 -6.05
C LEU A 8 3.58 -4.71 -6.55
N SER A 9 3.55 -4.52 -7.87
CA SER A 9 3.91 -3.25 -8.49
C SER A 9 2.96 -2.11 -8.08
N GLY A 10 3.44 -0.88 -8.24
CA GLY A 10 2.60 0.31 -8.23
C GLY A 10 1.67 0.36 -9.44
N GLY A 11 0.83 1.40 -9.51
CA GLY A 11 -0.11 1.57 -10.62
C GLY A 11 -1.46 2.16 -10.25
N GLY A 12 -1.59 2.73 -9.04
CA GLY A 12 -2.81 3.37 -8.55
C GLY A 12 -4.03 2.48 -8.76
N ALA A 13 -4.90 2.94 -9.64
CA ALA A 13 -6.13 2.26 -10.01
C ALA A 13 -6.02 0.80 -10.43
N ARG A 14 -4.97 0.49 -11.20
CA ARG A 14 -4.74 -0.83 -11.77
C ARG A 14 -4.36 -1.87 -10.70
N ALA A 15 -3.96 -1.43 -9.50
CA ALA A 15 -3.58 -2.32 -8.42
C ALA A 15 -4.73 -3.22 -7.96
N ILE A 16 -6.00 -2.90 -8.26
CA ILE A 16 -7.14 -3.79 -8.02
C ILE A 16 -6.92 -5.18 -8.64
N ALA A 17 -6.18 -5.29 -9.75
CA ALA A 17 -5.82 -6.57 -10.36
C ALA A 17 -5.04 -7.50 -9.40
N HIS A 18 -4.24 -6.93 -8.48
CA HIS A 18 -3.50 -7.71 -7.47
C HIS A 18 -4.45 -8.48 -6.55
N LEU A 19 -5.67 -7.99 -6.31
CA LEU A 19 -6.67 -8.71 -5.51
C LEU A 19 -7.13 -9.99 -6.20
N GLY A 20 -7.27 -9.98 -7.53
CA GLY A 20 -7.60 -11.19 -8.30
C GLY A 20 -6.48 -12.23 -8.24
N ILE A 21 -5.22 -11.79 -8.28
CA ILE A 21 -4.06 -12.68 -8.10
C ILE A 21 -4.06 -13.28 -6.69
N LEU A 22 -4.20 -12.45 -5.65
CA LEU A 22 -4.25 -12.92 -4.26
C LEU A 22 -5.41 -13.89 -4.02
N ASP A 23 -6.58 -13.64 -4.61
CA ASP A 23 -7.73 -14.53 -4.51
C ASP A 23 -7.46 -15.88 -5.20
N GLY A 24 -6.88 -15.86 -6.39
CA GLY A 24 -6.47 -17.09 -7.09
C GLY A 24 -5.44 -17.91 -6.30
N LEU A 25 -4.44 -17.25 -5.71
CA LEU A 25 -3.44 -17.90 -4.84
C LEU A 25 -4.09 -18.52 -3.59
N ASP A 26 -5.02 -17.79 -2.97
CA ASP A 26 -5.78 -18.26 -1.80
C ASP A 26 -6.60 -19.52 -2.12
N GLN A 27 -7.27 -19.56 -3.27
CA GLN A 27 -8.09 -20.68 -3.71
C GLN A 27 -7.30 -21.97 -3.91
N ILE A 28 -6.04 -21.88 -4.36
CA ILE A 28 -5.16 -23.05 -4.54
C ILE A 28 -4.32 -23.37 -3.29
N GLY A 29 -4.56 -22.68 -2.16
CA GLY A 29 -3.84 -22.89 -0.91
C GLY A 29 -2.38 -22.41 -0.93
N LEU A 30 -2.01 -21.55 -1.89
CA LEU A 30 -0.66 -21.03 -2.04
C LEU A 30 -0.55 -19.68 -1.31
N LYS A 31 0.19 -19.66 -0.20
CA LYS A 31 0.39 -18.45 0.60
C LYS A 31 1.81 -17.91 0.44
N PRO A 32 2.00 -16.61 0.14
CA PRO A 32 3.34 -16.03 0.08
C PRO A 32 3.97 -15.99 1.48
N ASN A 33 5.27 -16.25 1.53
CA ASN A 33 6.08 -16.14 2.76
C ASN A 33 6.60 -14.73 2.99
N VAL A 34 6.61 -13.90 1.95
CA VAL A 34 7.06 -12.52 1.97
C VAL A 34 6.37 -11.76 0.85
N ILE A 35 6.05 -10.49 1.10
CA ILE A 35 5.48 -9.57 0.11
C ILE A 35 6.41 -8.36 -0.03
N SER A 36 6.63 -7.91 -1.25
CA SER A 36 7.24 -6.60 -1.54
C SER A 36 6.29 -5.77 -2.37
N GLY A 37 6.19 -4.46 -2.11
CA GLY A 37 5.32 -3.59 -2.90
C GLY A 37 5.73 -2.13 -2.92
N VAL A 38 5.10 -1.40 -3.84
CA VAL A 38 5.23 0.07 -3.98
C VAL A 38 3.85 0.67 -4.25
N SER A 39 3.58 1.86 -3.70
CA SER A 39 2.34 2.61 -3.88
C SER A 39 1.10 1.77 -3.56
N ALA A 40 0.08 1.78 -4.43
CA ALA A 40 -1.13 0.98 -4.26
C ALA A 40 -0.86 -0.54 -4.11
N GLY A 41 0.23 -1.06 -4.69
CA GLY A 41 0.66 -2.45 -4.47
C GLY A 41 1.14 -2.68 -3.04
N ALA A 42 1.86 -1.73 -2.44
CA ALA A 42 2.26 -1.79 -1.04
C ALA A 42 1.05 -1.73 -0.09
N ILE A 43 0.04 -0.91 -0.41
CA ILE A 43 -1.20 -0.82 0.38
C ILE A 43 -1.95 -2.16 0.37
N ILE A 44 -2.15 -2.75 -0.81
CA ILE A 44 -2.79 -4.07 -0.93
C ILE A 44 -1.97 -5.13 -0.20
N GLY A 45 -0.65 -5.11 -0.36
CA GLY A 45 0.26 -6.00 0.34
C GLY A 45 0.15 -5.87 1.86
N ALA A 46 0.06 -4.66 2.39
CA ALA A 46 -0.10 -4.41 3.82
C ALA A 46 -1.43 -4.91 4.36
N LEU A 47 -2.54 -4.62 3.67
CA LEU A 47 -3.87 -5.09 4.09
C LEU A 47 -3.96 -6.62 4.04
N TYR A 48 -3.44 -7.24 2.99
CA TYR A 48 -3.41 -8.70 2.90
C TYR A 48 -2.50 -9.32 3.98
N SER A 49 -1.33 -8.72 4.23
CA SER A 49 -0.43 -9.15 5.32
C SER A 49 -1.04 -8.94 6.72
N ALA A 50 -1.98 -8.01 6.85
CA ALA A 50 -2.81 -7.79 8.04
C ALA A 50 -4.02 -8.77 8.13
N LYS A 51 -4.04 -9.82 7.30
CA LYS A 51 -5.04 -10.90 7.26
C LYS A 51 -6.42 -10.50 6.70
N TYR A 52 -6.53 -9.38 6.00
CA TYR A 52 -7.74 -9.09 5.23
C TYR A 52 -7.80 -9.96 3.98
N SER A 53 -8.96 -10.56 3.69
CA SER A 53 -9.17 -11.29 2.45
C SER A 53 -9.22 -10.34 1.25
N PRO A 54 -8.88 -10.80 0.03
CA PRO A 54 -8.98 -9.97 -1.18
C PRO A 54 -10.35 -9.31 -1.35
N LYS A 55 -11.43 -10.03 -0.98
CA LYS A 55 -12.80 -9.50 -0.96
C LYS A 55 -12.98 -8.37 0.04
N GLN A 56 -12.49 -8.50 1.27
CA GLN A 56 -12.58 -7.43 2.28
C GLN A 56 -11.83 -6.18 1.82
N ILE A 57 -10.64 -6.36 1.23
CA ILE A 57 -9.84 -5.26 0.68
C ILE A 57 -10.60 -4.56 -0.46
N LEU A 58 -11.21 -5.33 -1.37
CA LEU A 58 -12.02 -4.78 -2.45
C LEU A 58 -13.19 -3.94 -1.93
N GLU A 59 -13.90 -4.42 -0.92
CA GLU A 59 -15.03 -3.69 -0.33
C GLU A 59 -14.58 -2.41 0.38
N MET A 60 -13.41 -2.42 1.04
CA MET A 60 -12.80 -1.20 1.57
C MET A 60 -12.51 -0.20 0.44
N ILE A 61 -11.89 -0.66 -0.66
CA ILE A 61 -11.60 0.21 -1.82
C ILE A 61 -12.90 0.81 -2.38
N LYS A 62 -13.93 -0.01 -2.64
CA LYS A 62 -15.22 0.46 -3.17
C LYS A 62 -15.89 1.48 -2.26
N LYS A 63 -15.92 1.23 -0.95
CA LYS A 63 -16.51 2.15 0.04
C LYS A 63 -15.84 3.53 0.02
N HIS A 64 -14.56 3.56 -0.31
CA HIS A 64 -13.74 4.77 -0.38
C HIS A 64 -13.49 5.24 -1.82
N THR A 65 -14.09 4.63 -2.84
CA THR A 65 -13.93 5.02 -4.24
C THR A 65 -15.31 5.34 -4.82
N SER A 66 -15.77 6.57 -4.64
CA SER A 66 -16.92 7.10 -5.39
C SER A 66 -16.63 7.00 -6.90
N SER A 67 -17.67 6.94 -7.73
CA SER A 67 -17.74 6.63 -9.18
C SER A 67 -16.85 7.44 -10.17
N SER A 68 -15.75 8.05 -9.75
CA SER A 68 -14.93 8.99 -10.53
C SER A 68 -13.48 8.52 -10.75
N PHE A 69 -13.21 7.22 -10.71
CA PHE A 69 -11.85 6.69 -10.86
C PHE A 69 -11.18 7.04 -12.20
N ALA A 70 -11.98 7.21 -13.26
CA ALA A 70 -11.51 7.63 -14.57
C ALA A 70 -11.24 9.15 -14.68
N LEU A 71 -11.87 9.98 -13.83
CA LEU A 71 -11.70 11.45 -13.79
C LEU A 71 -10.64 11.89 -12.77
N MET A 72 -10.14 10.96 -11.95
CA MET A 72 -9.41 11.18 -10.71
C MET A 72 -7.95 11.64 -10.86
N VAL A 73 -7.40 11.61 -12.07
CA VAL A 73 -6.08 12.21 -12.36
C VAL A 73 -6.16 13.75 -12.28
N LEU A 74 -7.37 14.34 -12.34
CA LEU A 74 -7.56 15.79 -12.48
C LEU A 74 -8.27 16.48 -11.30
N SER A 75 -8.90 15.77 -10.35
CA SER A 75 -9.67 16.40 -9.27
C SER A 75 -9.06 16.16 -7.87
N SER A 76 -8.42 17.21 -7.37
CA SER A 76 -7.92 17.36 -6.00
C SER A 76 -9.07 17.40 -4.99
N GLY A 77 -9.54 16.23 -4.52
CA GLY A 77 -10.62 16.18 -3.53
C GLY A 77 -10.68 14.90 -2.68
N GLY A 78 -10.29 15.03 -1.41
CA GLY A 78 -10.77 14.22 -0.28
C GLY A 78 -10.10 12.86 -0.01
N LEU A 79 -9.98 11.99 -1.01
CA LEU A 79 -9.43 10.62 -0.87
C LEU A 79 -7.96 10.50 -1.28
N PHE A 80 -7.48 11.51 -1.99
CA PHE A 80 -6.11 11.67 -2.43
C PHE A 80 -5.34 12.67 -1.54
N THR A 81 -5.80 12.86 -0.31
CA THR A 81 -5.01 13.54 0.71
C THR A 81 -4.34 12.47 1.58
N ALA A 82 -3.12 12.74 2.02
CA ALA A 82 -2.42 11.90 2.99
C ALA A 82 -3.29 11.60 4.23
N SER A 83 -4.17 12.54 4.62
CA SER A 83 -5.09 12.37 5.75
C SER A 83 -6.17 11.30 5.52
N GLY A 84 -6.75 11.22 4.32
CA GLY A 84 -7.76 10.20 4.00
C GLY A 84 -7.17 8.79 4.02
N LEU A 85 -6.03 8.60 3.36
CA LEU A 85 -5.31 7.32 3.40
C LEU A 85 -4.87 6.96 4.82
N LYS A 86 -4.37 7.94 5.59
CA LYS A 86 -4.00 7.73 7.01
C LYS A 86 -5.18 7.23 7.83
N GLN A 87 -6.38 7.79 7.66
CA GLN A 87 -7.57 7.34 8.39
C GLN A 87 -7.94 5.89 8.06
N ILE A 88 -7.87 5.50 6.78
CA ILE A 88 -8.12 4.12 6.34
C ILE A 88 -7.09 3.18 6.97
N LEU A 89 -5.80 3.52 6.88
CA LEU A 89 -4.71 2.71 7.43
C LEU A 89 -4.78 2.60 8.96
N SER A 90 -5.11 3.68 9.66
CA SER A 90 -5.29 3.67 11.12
C SER A 90 -6.48 2.83 11.56
N SER A 91 -7.54 2.78 10.75
CA SER A 91 -8.70 1.93 11.03
C SER A 91 -8.42 0.45 10.73
N ALA A 92 -7.69 0.17 9.65
CA ALA A 92 -7.44 -1.19 9.18
C ALA A 92 -6.25 -1.86 9.88
N ILE A 93 -5.20 -1.11 10.22
CA ILE A 93 -3.97 -1.61 10.83
C ILE A 93 -3.62 -0.72 12.04
N PRO A 94 -4.36 -0.81 13.17
CA PRO A 94 -4.17 0.09 14.31
C PRO A 94 -2.78 0.02 14.95
N ALA A 95 -2.12 -1.13 14.86
CA ALA A 95 -0.78 -1.35 15.41
C ALA A 95 0.30 -0.46 14.75
N ASN A 96 0.07 -0.01 13.51
CA ASN A 96 0.95 0.90 12.77
C ASN A 96 2.44 0.48 12.75
N ASN A 97 2.73 -0.82 12.62
CA ASN A 97 4.10 -1.29 12.49
C ASN A 97 4.19 -2.55 11.63
N PHE A 98 5.34 -2.75 10.97
CA PHE A 98 5.57 -3.88 10.07
C PHE A 98 5.54 -5.22 10.82
N GLU A 99 5.99 -5.22 12.08
CA GLU A 99 6.15 -6.40 12.94
C GLU A 99 4.80 -7.02 13.33
N SER A 100 3.72 -6.23 13.28
CA SER A 100 2.35 -6.70 13.53
C SER A 100 1.74 -7.49 12.36
N LEU A 101 2.37 -7.43 11.18
CA LEU A 101 1.87 -8.11 9.99
C LEU A 101 2.16 -9.61 10.04
N SER A 102 1.20 -10.41 9.61
CA SER A 102 1.32 -11.87 9.60
C SER A 102 2.22 -12.42 8.49
N ILE A 103 2.44 -11.61 7.45
CA ILE A 103 3.37 -11.89 6.36
C ILE A 103 4.38 -10.75 6.33
N PRO A 104 5.70 -11.01 6.35
CA PRO A 104 6.71 -9.97 6.22
C PRO A 104 6.49 -9.13 4.96
N LEU A 105 6.43 -7.81 5.14
CA LEU A 105 6.20 -6.84 4.08
C LEU A 105 7.44 -5.96 3.89
N PHE A 106 7.80 -5.74 2.63
CA PHE A 106 8.82 -4.80 2.19
C PHE A 106 8.15 -3.70 1.37
N VAL A 107 8.32 -2.44 1.78
CA VAL A 107 7.73 -1.29 1.08
C VAL A 107 8.84 -0.40 0.57
N THR A 108 8.83 -0.08 -0.72
CA THR A 108 9.81 0.82 -1.31
C THR A 108 9.22 2.21 -1.49
N ALA A 109 9.94 3.24 -1.05
CA ALA A 109 9.64 4.64 -1.30
C ALA A 109 10.94 5.37 -1.66
N THR A 110 10.84 6.52 -2.31
CA THR A 110 11.99 7.35 -2.70
C THR A 110 12.09 8.56 -1.78
N ASP A 111 13.26 8.82 -1.21
CA ASP A 111 13.52 10.08 -0.52
C ASP A 111 13.77 11.19 -1.55
N ILE A 112 12.84 12.14 -1.64
CA ILE A 112 12.87 13.17 -2.69
C ILE A 112 14.09 14.11 -2.58
N ALA A 113 14.63 14.28 -1.38
CA ALA A 113 15.79 15.14 -1.16
C ALA A 113 17.08 14.54 -1.75
N SER A 114 17.25 13.23 -1.64
CA SER A 114 18.43 12.50 -2.12
C SER A 114 18.22 11.80 -3.46
N GLY A 115 16.98 11.65 -3.93
CA GLY A 115 16.63 10.85 -5.11
C GLY A 115 16.85 9.35 -4.93
N THR A 116 17.05 8.87 -3.69
CA THR A 116 17.38 7.47 -3.42
C THR A 116 16.15 6.67 -3.04
N SER A 117 15.94 5.52 -3.70
CA SER A 117 14.92 4.56 -3.30
C SER A 117 15.37 3.76 -2.08
N ILE A 118 14.48 3.66 -1.09
CA ILE A 118 14.71 3.03 0.20
C ILE A 118 13.61 2.00 0.42
N THR A 119 14.01 0.78 0.78
CA THR A 119 13.08 -0.29 1.14
C THR A 119 13.00 -0.44 2.66
N TYR A 120 11.78 -0.38 3.19
CA TYR A 120 11.48 -0.50 4.61
C TYR A 120 10.79 -1.84 4.90
N SER A 121 11.10 -2.42 6.04
CA SER A 121 10.47 -3.66 6.53
C SER A 121 10.30 -3.70 8.05
N LYS A 122 10.51 -2.56 8.73
CA LYS A 122 10.47 -2.43 10.19
C LYS A 122 10.04 -1.03 10.62
N GLY A 123 9.50 -0.89 11.83
CA GLY A 123 9.11 0.39 12.42
C GLY A 123 7.73 0.89 11.98
N PRO A 124 7.45 2.21 12.07
CA PRO A 124 6.13 2.75 11.75
C PRO A 124 5.72 2.49 10.30
N LEU A 125 4.53 1.91 10.09
CA LEU A 125 4.07 1.42 8.79
C LEU A 125 3.33 2.48 7.97
N HIS A 126 2.41 3.23 8.59
CA HIS A 126 1.47 4.11 7.88
C HIS A 126 2.19 5.21 7.10
N ASP A 127 3.15 5.89 7.73
CA ASP A 127 3.90 6.97 7.07
C ASP A 127 4.74 6.45 5.89
N VAL A 128 5.25 5.21 5.98
CA VAL A 128 5.96 4.58 4.85
C VAL A 128 4.99 4.26 3.71
N LEU A 129 3.82 3.70 4.00
CA LEU A 129 2.79 3.40 2.99
C LEU A 129 2.25 4.66 2.31
N ILE A 130 2.03 5.72 3.09
CA ILE A 130 1.61 7.03 2.57
C ILE A 130 2.71 7.60 1.68
N GLY A 131 3.97 7.60 2.14
CA GLY A 131 5.10 8.09 1.36
C GLY A 131 5.31 7.32 0.06
N SER A 132 5.25 5.99 0.10
CA SER A 132 5.29 5.12 -1.09
C SER A 132 4.12 5.35 -2.05
N SER A 133 3.07 6.05 -1.63
CA SER A 133 1.90 6.40 -2.45
C SER A 133 1.85 7.90 -2.82
N SER A 134 2.79 8.72 -2.34
CA SER A 134 2.87 10.15 -2.65
C SER A 134 3.55 10.36 -4.01
N VAL A 135 2.75 10.45 -5.07
CA VAL A 135 3.19 10.87 -6.41
C VAL A 135 3.67 12.33 -6.39
N PRO A 136 4.93 12.61 -6.78
CA PRO A 136 5.42 13.99 -6.91
C PRO A 136 4.49 14.85 -7.77
N VAL A 137 4.42 16.16 -7.49
CA VAL A 137 3.51 17.13 -8.13
C VAL A 137 2.04 16.99 -7.72
N LEU A 138 1.54 15.77 -7.51
CA LEU A 138 0.15 15.52 -7.12
C LEU A 138 -0.05 15.52 -5.60
N PHE A 139 0.93 15.01 -4.85
CA PHE A 139 0.83 14.84 -3.40
C PHE A 139 2.03 15.40 -2.65
N THR A 140 1.75 15.88 -1.43
CA THR A 140 2.79 16.32 -0.50
C THR A 140 3.70 15.14 -0.13
N PRO A 141 5.04 15.30 -0.22
CA PRO A 141 5.97 14.31 0.30
C PRO A 141 5.70 13.98 1.77
N GLN A 142 5.67 12.70 2.10
CA GLN A 142 5.38 12.25 3.46
C GLN A 142 6.64 12.28 4.31
N LYS A 143 6.61 13.01 5.42
CA LYS A 143 7.75 13.03 6.36
C LYS A 143 7.88 11.69 7.08
N TYR A 144 9.09 11.14 7.11
CA TYR A 144 9.45 9.96 7.89
C TYR A 144 10.84 10.17 8.52
N GLY A 145 10.87 10.45 9.83
CA GLY A 145 12.08 10.88 10.50
C GLY A 145 12.67 12.15 9.89
N LYS A 146 13.86 12.04 9.26
CA LYS A 146 14.55 13.12 8.54
C LYS A 146 14.31 13.12 7.03
N GLN A 147 13.61 12.11 6.51
CA GLN A 147 13.39 11.90 5.07
C GLN A 147 12.02 12.44 4.64
N TYR A 148 11.90 12.72 3.34
CA TYR A 148 10.65 13.12 2.70
C TYR A 148 10.33 12.14 1.58
N LEU A 149 9.37 11.25 1.85
CA LEU A 149 9.09 10.09 1.03
C LEU A 149 8.05 10.39 -0.06
N VAL A 150 8.34 9.89 -1.26
CA VAL A 150 7.47 9.85 -2.44
C VAL A 150 7.51 8.46 -3.07
N THR A 151 6.60 8.17 -4.02
CA THR A 151 6.66 6.94 -4.82
C THR A 151 7.79 6.96 -5.84
#